data_AF-A0A7R9ZYF0-F1
#
_entry.id   AF-A0A7R9ZYF0-F1
#
_cell.length_a   1.000
_cell.length_b   1.000
_cell.length_c   1.000
_cell.angle_alpha   90.00
_cell.angle_beta   90.00
_cell.angle_gamma   90.00
#
_symmetry.space_group_name_H-M   'P 1'
#
loop_
_entity.id
_entity.type
_entity.pdbx_description
1 polymer ?
#
loop_
_entity_poly.entity_id
_entity_poly.type
_entity_poly.pdbx_seq_one_letter_code
_entity_poly.pdbx_strand_id
1 'polypeptide(L)'
;APSGDGKRPGQPAPAPAPIARHGGLRGRPMRLGEAKNILKHLKADCSLQEFQKPLSEFLQMGTPDAHKMAASLVCKTWTSTMTSYEFPATPVGFAEMANGVRRCAYNQHVEMLAAEVEDLLCVPKGSFFGITRNDDPEDKGDEQADIQPTQHSTDSRPGAFTVKLQQAEDGTELQVPASEDATFWDLKCAAARKLGRNIILVQGRLVKKSAFGTFVAYGDTDPVGAVREVLVLGASLKLDATDGWETPPPSPPGGFRLHVSDMTPVAVKQLSTAPASLEAPPTFSKEGAYELL
;
A
#
# COMPACT_ATOMS: atom_id res chain seq x y z
N ALA A 1 67.08 42.89 33.56
CA ALA A 1 66.31 42.91 32.30
C ALA A 1 65.32 41.76 32.35
N PRO A 2 63.99 42.00 32.29
CA PRO A 2 63.01 40.93 32.28
C PRO A 2 62.72 40.49 30.83
N SER A 3 62.72 39.17 30.60
CA SER A 3 62.18 38.52 29.41
C SER A 3 61.24 37.44 29.94
N GLY A 4 59.97 37.36 29.62
CA GLY A 4 59.22 37.91 28.48
C GLY A 4 58.23 36.83 28.10
N ASP A 5 57.08 36.82 28.78
CA ASP A 5 55.92 35.95 28.55
C ASP A 5 55.44 36.05 27.10
N GLY A 6 55.55 34.95 26.36
CA GLY A 6 55.08 34.81 24.98
C GLY A 6 53.70 34.15 24.91
N LYS A 7 52.66 34.86 25.34
CA LYS A 7 51.25 34.45 25.19
C LYS A 7 50.83 34.62 23.72
N ARG A 8 50.74 33.52 22.95
CA ARG A 8 50.13 33.53 21.60
C ARG A 8 48.60 33.63 21.71
N PRO A 9 47.95 34.63 21.11
CA PRO A 9 46.50 34.66 20.95
C PRO A 9 46.09 34.04 19.61
N GLY A 10 44.93 33.40 19.60
CA GLY A 10 44.16 33.20 18.37
C GLY A 10 44.45 31.92 17.60
N GLN A 11 44.05 30.78 18.14
CA GLN A 11 43.63 29.67 17.31
C GLN A 11 42.09 29.67 17.32
N PRO A 12 41.42 30.01 16.20
CA PRO A 12 39.97 29.91 16.12
C PRO A 12 39.58 28.44 16.34
N ALA A 13 38.61 28.22 17.23
CA ALA A 13 38.05 26.90 17.48
C ALA A 13 37.64 26.26 16.13
N PRO A 14 37.90 24.96 15.92
CA PRO A 14 37.44 24.28 14.72
C PRO A 14 35.93 24.45 14.62
N ALA A 15 35.48 24.97 13.48
CA ALA A 15 34.05 25.09 13.20
C ALA A 15 33.39 23.73 13.45
N PRO A 16 32.22 23.68 14.12
CA PRO A 16 31.49 22.43 14.27
C PRO A 16 31.29 21.84 12.88
N ALA A 17 31.73 20.59 12.71
CA ALA A 17 31.56 19.86 11.47
C ALA A 17 30.09 19.99 11.03
N PRO A 18 29.81 20.22 9.73
CA PRO A 18 28.44 20.29 9.25
C PRO A 18 27.76 18.99 9.68
N ILE A 19 26.76 19.13 10.57
CA ILE A 19 25.87 18.04 10.96
C ILE A 19 25.40 17.44 9.65
N ALA A 20 25.80 16.19 9.38
CA ALA A 20 25.41 15.46 8.19
C ALA A 20 23.89 15.39 8.19
N ARG A 21 23.24 16.35 7.52
CA ARG A 21 21.81 16.36 7.30
C ARG A 21 21.53 15.07 6.55
N HIS A 22 20.82 14.15 7.19
CA HIS A 22 20.44 12.84 6.67
C HIS A 22 20.22 12.92 5.16
N GLY A 23 21.24 12.50 4.40
CA GLY A 23 21.23 12.54 2.96
C GLY A 23 20.21 11.52 2.49
N GLY A 24 19.06 11.99 2.00
CA GLY A 24 18.27 11.18 1.10
C GLY A 24 19.17 10.70 -0.04
N LEU A 25 18.87 9.55 -0.64
CA LEU A 25 19.54 9.06 -1.84
C LEU A 25 19.57 10.14 -2.91
N ARG A 26 18.56 11.01 -2.90
CA ARG A 26 18.57 12.29 -3.61
C ARG A 26 19.09 13.38 -2.68
N GLY A 27 20.20 14.02 -3.06
CA GLY A 27 20.77 15.18 -2.36
C GLY A 27 19.87 16.43 -2.33
N ARG A 28 18.59 16.32 -2.70
CA ARG A 28 17.58 17.38 -2.65
C ARG A 28 16.20 16.81 -2.26
N PRO A 29 15.36 17.58 -1.55
CA PRO A 29 13.99 17.17 -1.24
C PRO A 29 13.09 17.20 -2.49
N MET A 30 12.11 16.29 -2.53
CA MET A 30 11.07 16.25 -3.57
C MET A 30 10.23 17.53 -3.53
N ARG A 31 10.00 18.15 -4.69
CA ARG A 31 9.16 19.36 -4.81
C ARG A 31 7.69 18.99 -5.06
N LEU A 32 6.76 19.87 -4.71
CA LEU A 32 5.32 19.65 -4.94
C LEU A 32 4.98 19.36 -6.42
N GLY A 33 5.53 20.13 -7.35
CA GLY A 33 5.31 19.91 -8.79
C GLY A 33 5.86 18.57 -9.27
N GLU A 34 6.96 18.13 -8.68
CA GLU A 34 7.58 16.83 -8.97
C GLU A 34 6.73 15.69 -8.44
N ALA A 35 6.25 15.76 -7.20
CA ALA A 35 5.33 14.77 -6.61
C ALA A 35 4.07 14.59 -7.48
N LYS A 36 3.47 15.70 -7.94
CA LYS A 36 2.31 15.67 -8.84
C LYS A 36 2.62 14.97 -10.16
N ASN A 37 3.76 15.27 -10.78
CA ASN A 37 4.11 14.69 -12.07
C ASN A 37 4.48 13.20 -11.95
N ILE A 38 5.19 12.81 -10.89
CA ILE A 38 5.43 11.40 -10.56
C ILE A 38 4.09 10.66 -10.47
N LEU A 39 3.17 11.11 -9.61
CA LEU A 39 1.89 10.44 -9.44
C LEU A 39 1.07 10.36 -10.73
N LYS A 40 1.12 11.39 -11.59
CA LYS A 40 0.48 11.34 -12.92
C LYS A 40 1.09 10.27 -13.82
N HIS A 41 2.41 10.14 -13.86
CA HIS A 41 3.09 9.09 -14.63
C HIS A 41 2.78 7.71 -14.06
N LEU A 42 2.86 7.54 -12.74
CA LEU A 42 2.52 6.27 -12.09
C LEU A 42 1.07 5.87 -12.35
N LYS A 43 0.13 6.83 -12.31
CA LYS A 43 -1.28 6.60 -12.67
C LYS A 43 -1.40 6.16 -14.13
N ALA A 44 -0.73 6.84 -15.05
CA ALA A 44 -0.74 6.47 -16.47
C ALA A 44 -0.20 5.04 -16.68
N ASP A 45 0.96 4.73 -16.09
CA ASP A 45 1.59 3.40 -16.11
C ASP A 45 0.65 2.32 -15.56
N CYS A 46 -0.01 2.59 -14.43
CA CYS A 46 -0.98 1.68 -13.82
C CYS A 46 -2.28 1.59 -14.62
N SER A 47 -2.61 2.55 -15.48
CA SER A 47 -3.84 2.52 -16.28
C SER A 47 -3.69 1.70 -17.58
N LEU A 48 -2.47 1.30 -17.93
CA LEU A 48 -2.21 0.47 -19.11
C LEU A 48 -2.82 -0.92 -18.93
N GLN A 49 -3.50 -1.43 -19.98
CA GLN A 49 -4.04 -2.79 -19.96
C GLN A 49 -2.96 -3.86 -19.75
N GLU A 50 -1.76 -3.59 -20.26
CA GLU A 50 -0.55 -4.43 -20.10
C GLU A 50 -0.17 -4.63 -18.64
N PHE A 51 -0.51 -3.66 -17.79
CA PHE A 51 -0.29 -3.70 -16.34
C PHE A 51 -1.51 -4.29 -15.61
N GLN A 52 -2.71 -3.81 -15.94
CA GLN A 52 -3.94 -4.20 -15.25
C GLN A 52 -4.31 -5.67 -15.45
N LYS A 53 -4.08 -6.23 -16.64
CA LYS A 53 -4.43 -7.63 -16.92
C LYS A 53 -3.60 -8.60 -16.04
N PRO A 54 -2.26 -8.58 -16.03
CA PRO A 54 -1.47 -9.41 -15.13
C PRO A 54 -1.79 -9.17 -13.65
N LEU A 55 -1.99 -7.91 -13.24
CA LEU A 55 -2.34 -7.59 -11.86
C LEU A 55 -3.66 -8.27 -11.45
N SER A 56 -4.68 -8.18 -12.29
CA SER A 56 -5.98 -8.82 -12.03
C SER A 56 -5.89 -10.35 -12.01
N GLU A 57 -5.08 -10.95 -12.88
CA GLU A 57 -4.82 -12.40 -12.91
C GLU A 57 -4.15 -12.86 -11.61
N PHE A 58 -3.15 -12.11 -11.12
CA PHE A 58 -2.49 -12.42 -9.84
C PHE A 58 -3.45 -12.34 -8.66
N LEU A 59 -4.30 -11.31 -8.61
CA LEU A 59 -5.28 -11.15 -7.54
C LEU A 59 -6.37 -12.22 -7.57
N GLN A 60 -6.81 -12.65 -8.76
CA GLN A 60 -7.81 -13.71 -8.91
C GLN A 60 -7.28 -15.09 -8.52
N MET A 61 -6.00 -15.37 -8.79
CA MET A 61 -5.40 -16.65 -8.40
C MET A 61 -5.34 -16.87 -6.89
N GLY A 62 -5.44 -15.80 -6.08
CA GLY A 62 -5.50 -15.89 -4.62
C GLY A 62 -4.29 -16.58 -3.99
N THR A 63 -3.16 -16.64 -4.69
CA THR A 63 -1.96 -17.31 -4.19
C THR A 63 -1.32 -16.46 -3.08
N PRO A 64 -0.69 -17.11 -2.07
CA PRO A 64 0.05 -16.38 -1.03
C PRO A 64 1.17 -15.50 -1.61
N ASP A 65 1.67 -15.83 -2.80
CA ASP A 65 2.69 -15.05 -3.51
C ASP A 65 2.14 -13.96 -4.44
N ALA A 66 0.81 -13.80 -4.56
CA ALA A 66 0.19 -12.77 -5.41
C ALA A 66 0.70 -11.37 -5.07
N HIS A 67 0.95 -11.09 -3.78
CA HIS A 67 1.51 -9.81 -3.33
C HIS A 67 2.93 -9.57 -3.82
N LYS A 68 3.80 -10.59 -3.79
CA LYS A 68 5.17 -10.49 -4.30
C LYS A 68 5.17 -10.29 -5.81
N MET A 69 4.29 -10.98 -6.53
CA MET A 69 4.13 -10.82 -7.98
C MET A 69 3.64 -9.42 -8.35
N ALA A 70 2.63 -8.90 -7.64
CA ALA A 70 2.14 -7.54 -7.81
C ALA A 70 3.24 -6.50 -7.52
N ALA A 71 3.98 -6.66 -6.41
CA ALA A 71 5.10 -5.79 -6.07
C ALA A 71 6.20 -5.81 -7.15
N SER A 72 6.53 -6.99 -7.67
CA SER A 72 7.50 -7.15 -8.77
C SER A 72 7.02 -6.48 -10.06
N LEU A 73 5.72 -6.57 -10.37
CA LEU A 73 5.12 -5.92 -11.53
C LEU A 73 5.22 -4.39 -11.39
N VAL A 74 4.85 -3.85 -10.23
CA VAL A 74 4.96 -2.41 -9.90
C VAL A 74 6.40 -1.94 -10.07
N CYS A 75 7.37 -2.64 -9.48
CA CYS A 75 8.78 -2.26 -9.58
C CYS A 75 9.25 -2.20 -11.04
N LYS A 76 8.90 -3.22 -11.84
CA LYS A 76 9.28 -3.29 -13.25
C LYS A 76 8.70 -2.11 -14.04
N THR A 77 7.40 -1.84 -13.88
CA THR A 77 6.72 -0.78 -14.63
C THR A 77 7.23 0.59 -14.23
N TRP A 78 7.40 0.83 -12.94
CA TRP A 78 7.74 2.15 -12.42
C TRP A 78 9.24 2.49 -12.52
N THR A 79 10.10 1.55 -12.91
CA THR A 79 11.55 1.76 -13.03
C THR A 79 11.90 2.93 -13.95
N SER A 80 11.18 3.10 -15.07
CA SER A 80 11.39 4.21 -16.01
C SER A 80 11.05 5.56 -15.36
N THR A 81 9.90 5.63 -14.68
CA THR A 81 9.45 6.82 -13.95
C THR A 81 10.42 7.17 -12.83
N MET A 82 10.82 6.19 -12.01
CA MET A 82 11.80 6.38 -10.93
C MET A 82 13.11 7.00 -11.44
N THR A 83 13.67 6.42 -12.51
CA THR A 83 14.93 6.89 -13.11
C THR A 83 14.80 8.32 -13.66
N SER A 84 13.67 8.63 -14.31
CA SER A 84 13.39 9.96 -14.88
C SER A 84 13.33 11.07 -13.83
N TYR A 85 12.96 10.73 -12.59
CA TYR A 85 12.96 11.63 -11.45
C TYR A 85 14.16 11.44 -10.51
N GLU A 86 15.24 10.82 -11.00
CA GLU A 86 16.50 10.61 -10.27
C GLU A 86 16.35 9.78 -8.98
N PHE A 87 15.31 8.95 -8.87
CA PHE A 87 15.24 7.94 -7.82
C PHE A 87 15.91 6.65 -8.30
N PRO A 88 16.78 6.02 -7.50
CA PRO A 88 17.32 4.72 -7.86
C PRO A 88 16.20 3.69 -7.88
N ALA A 89 16.18 2.82 -8.89
CA ALA A 89 15.24 1.70 -9.01
C ALA A 89 15.59 0.56 -8.03
N THR A 90 15.65 0.91 -6.75
CA THR A 90 15.97 0.05 -5.62
C THR A 90 14.84 0.19 -4.58
N PRO A 91 14.65 -0.80 -3.69
CA PRO A 91 13.62 -0.71 -2.66
C PRO A 91 13.74 0.60 -1.86
N VAL A 92 14.96 0.96 -1.46
CA VAL A 92 15.21 2.20 -0.70
C VAL A 92 14.79 3.45 -1.51
N GLY A 93 15.01 3.45 -2.83
CA GLY A 93 14.57 4.52 -3.71
C GLY A 93 13.04 4.65 -3.80
N PHE A 94 12.32 3.54 -3.91
CA PHE A 94 10.85 3.53 -3.87
C PHE A 94 10.31 4.07 -2.53
N ALA A 95 10.96 3.71 -1.42
CA ALA A 95 10.59 4.20 -0.09
C ALA A 95 10.81 5.72 0.03
N GLU A 96 11.93 6.22 -0.51
CA GLU A 96 12.21 7.64 -0.53
C GLU A 96 11.23 8.41 -1.42
N MET A 97 10.87 7.86 -2.58
CA MET A 97 9.84 8.41 -3.46
C MET A 97 8.49 8.49 -2.73
N ALA A 98 8.03 7.40 -2.12
CA ALA A 98 6.77 7.35 -1.38
C ALA A 98 6.77 8.33 -0.19
N ASN A 99 7.89 8.43 0.54
CA ASN A 99 8.05 9.41 1.62
C ASN A 99 8.03 10.85 1.11
N GLY A 100 8.63 11.12 -0.05
CA GLY A 100 8.59 12.43 -0.71
C GLY A 100 7.16 12.82 -1.08
N VAL A 101 6.40 11.89 -1.66
CA VAL A 101 4.98 12.08 -1.96
C VAL A 101 4.18 12.38 -0.69
N ARG A 102 4.38 11.60 0.38
CA ARG A 102 3.72 11.81 1.67
C ARG A 102 3.99 13.20 2.25
N ARG A 103 5.22 13.72 2.15
CA ARG A 103 5.54 15.09 2.60
C ARG A 103 4.80 16.17 1.82
N CYS A 104 4.31 15.87 0.62
CA CYS A 104 3.49 16.75 -0.19
C CYS A 104 1.98 16.51 -0.02
N ALA A 105 1.56 15.63 0.89
CA ALA A 105 0.16 15.27 1.10
C ALA A 105 -0.74 16.40 1.62
N TYR A 106 -0.15 17.50 2.13
CA TYR A 106 -0.90 18.72 2.45
C TYR A 106 -1.62 19.33 1.24
N ASN A 107 -1.26 18.91 0.01
CA ASN A 107 -1.94 19.34 -1.20
C ASN A 107 -3.00 18.31 -1.62
N GLN A 108 -4.27 18.75 -1.69
CA GLN A 108 -5.41 17.89 -2.05
C GLN A 108 -5.23 17.14 -3.38
N HIS A 109 -4.56 17.72 -4.38
CA HIS A 109 -4.33 17.01 -5.65
C HIS A 109 -3.33 15.86 -5.52
N VAL A 110 -2.34 15.98 -4.63
CA VAL A 110 -1.36 14.92 -4.38
C VAL A 110 -2.05 13.76 -3.67
N GLU A 111 -2.85 14.06 -2.66
CA GLU A 111 -3.68 13.07 -1.96
C GLU A 111 -4.63 12.33 -2.90
N MET A 112 -5.39 13.07 -3.72
CA MET A 112 -6.32 12.47 -4.70
C MET A 112 -5.59 11.56 -5.70
N LEU A 113 -4.49 12.03 -6.29
CA LEU A 113 -3.72 11.22 -7.24
C LEU A 113 -3.07 10.01 -6.58
N ALA A 114 -2.59 10.12 -5.34
CA ALA A 114 -2.03 9.00 -4.60
C ALA A 114 -3.09 7.92 -4.34
N ALA A 115 -4.28 8.34 -3.92
CA ALA A 115 -5.41 7.44 -3.72
C ALA A 115 -5.86 6.76 -5.02
N GLU A 116 -5.90 7.48 -6.14
CA GLU A 116 -6.20 6.89 -7.46
C GLU A 116 -5.15 5.85 -7.89
N VAL A 117 -3.87 6.11 -7.62
CA VAL A 117 -2.80 5.13 -7.89
C VAL A 117 -2.99 3.89 -7.01
N GLU A 118 -3.29 4.05 -5.72
CA GLU A 118 -3.56 2.93 -4.81
C GLU A 118 -4.80 2.12 -5.23
N ASP A 119 -5.87 2.79 -5.66
CA ASP A 119 -7.07 2.15 -6.20
C ASP A 119 -6.72 1.32 -7.47
N LEU A 120 -5.91 1.87 -8.39
CA LEU A 120 -5.43 1.15 -9.58
C LEU A 120 -4.50 -0.03 -9.26
N LEU A 121 -3.80 0.02 -8.11
CA LEU A 121 -3.00 -1.08 -7.60
C LEU A 121 -3.82 -2.12 -6.82
N CYS A 122 -5.13 -1.87 -6.65
CA CYS A 122 -6.03 -2.68 -5.81
C CYS A 122 -5.53 -2.82 -4.37
N VAL A 123 -4.91 -1.76 -3.83
CA VAL A 123 -4.49 -1.71 -2.41
C VAL A 123 -5.34 -0.69 -1.66
N PRO A 124 -5.57 -0.87 -0.35
CA PRO A 124 -6.33 0.11 0.42
C PRO A 124 -5.64 1.48 0.42
N LYS A 125 -6.44 2.55 0.42
CA LYS A 125 -5.94 3.94 0.48
C LYS A 125 -5.03 4.14 1.68
N GLY A 126 -3.93 4.85 1.47
CA GLY A 126 -2.88 5.08 2.45
C GLY A 126 -1.92 3.91 2.65
N SER A 127 -2.13 2.73 2.06
CA SER A 127 -1.26 1.57 2.30
C SER A 127 0.15 1.74 1.72
N PHE A 128 0.26 2.39 0.56
CA PHE A 128 1.54 2.55 -0.14
C PHE A 128 2.17 3.90 0.18
N PHE A 129 1.39 4.98 0.04
CA PHE A 129 1.91 6.33 0.27
C PHE A 129 1.81 6.76 1.73
N GLY A 130 1.04 6.08 2.59
CA GLY A 130 0.82 6.50 3.98
C GLY A 130 0.12 7.85 4.09
N ILE A 131 -0.82 8.11 3.18
CA ILE A 131 -1.67 9.31 3.18
C ILE A 131 -3.07 8.84 3.58
N THR A 132 -3.44 9.08 4.83
CA THR A 132 -4.81 8.90 5.33
C THR A 132 -5.58 10.19 5.11
N ARG A 133 -6.83 10.09 4.65
CA ARG A 133 -7.66 11.25 4.36
C ARG A 133 -8.20 11.79 5.68
N ASN A 134 -8.05 13.08 5.93
CA ASN A 134 -8.53 13.72 7.16
C ASN A 134 -10.07 13.66 7.34
N ASP A 135 -10.80 13.20 6.31
CA ASP A 135 -12.24 12.99 6.37
C ASP A 135 -12.64 11.65 7.00
N ASP A 136 -11.69 10.77 7.33
CA ASP A 136 -11.97 9.62 8.20
C ASP A 136 -12.06 10.13 9.65
N PRO A 137 -13.26 10.13 10.27
CA PRO A 137 -13.47 10.68 11.61
C PRO A 137 -12.82 9.84 12.73
N GLU A 138 -12.03 8.83 12.41
CA GLU A 138 -11.41 7.93 13.38
C GLU A 138 -9.92 7.73 13.06
N ASP A 139 -9.10 8.48 13.79
CA ASP A 139 -7.74 8.14 14.27
C ASP A 139 -6.84 9.38 14.28
N LYS A 140 -7.25 10.40 15.06
CA LYS A 140 -6.29 11.35 15.61
C LYS A 140 -5.56 10.61 16.73
N GLY A 141 -4.55 9.83 16.36
CA GLY A 141 -3.60 9.25 17.30
C GLY A 141 -2.99 10.39 18.11
N ASP A 142 -3.32 10.40 19.40
CA ASP A 142 -2.95 11.43 20.35
C ASP A 142 -1.45 11.63 20.44
N GLU A 143 -1.12 12.92 20.54
CA GLU A 143 0.19 13.43 20.90
C GLU A 143 0.62 12.87 22.26
N GLN A 144 1.86 12.44 22.30
CA GLN A 144 2.56 11.78 23.39
C GLN A 144 2.49 12.58 24.72
N ALA A 145 1.67 12.11 25.66
CA ALA A 145 1.74 12.51 27.07
C ALA A 145 1.78 11.27 27.98
N ASP A 146 2.87 11.20 28.72
CA ASP A 146 3.28 10.22 29.73
C ASP A 146 2.29 10.08 30.89
N ILE A 147 1.45 9.03 30.95
CA ILE A 147 0.77 8.58 32.18
C ILE A 147 0.56 7.04 32.17
N GLN A 148 0.86 6.43 33.32
CA GLN A 148 0.85 5.01 33.71
C GLN A 148 -0.38 4.16 33.32
N PRO A 149 -0.23 2.81 33.23
CA PRO A 149 -1.30 1.90 32.87
C PRO A 149 -2.28 1.70 34.03
N THR A 150 -3.43 2.35 33.97
CA THR A 150 -4.59 2.00 34.81
C THR A 150 -5.57 1.21 33.96
N GLN A 151 -5.75 -0.06 34.32
CA GLN A 151 -6.74 -0.95 33.72
C GLN A 151 -8.15 -0.49 34.14
N HIS A 152 -8.91 0.11 33.23
CA HIS A 152 -10.37 0.27 33.33
C HIS A 152 -10.96 0.20 31.91
N SER A 153 -11.62 -0.91 31.57
CA SER A 153 -13.09 -1.03 31.54
C SER A 153 -13.68 -0.49 30.23
N THR A 154 -13.93 -1.44 29.31
CA THR A 154 -14.96 -1.45 28.26
C THR A 154 -15.68 -0.12 28.02
N ASP A 155 -15.10 0.67 27.12
CA ASP A 155 -15.69 1.87 26.55
C ASP A 155 -17.00 1.50 25.85
N SER A 156 -18.11 1.89 26.49
CA SER A 156 -19.46 1.66 26.00
C SER A 156 -19.80 2.79 25.04
N ARG A 157 -19.19 2.77 23.84
CA ARG A 157 -19.66 3.64 22.76
C ARG A 157 -21.11 3.27 22.45
N PRO A 158 -22.08 4.19 22.62
CA PRO A 158 -23.48 3.91 22.28
C PRO A 158 -23.55 3.60 20.78
N GLY A 159 -24.01 2.40 20.42
CA GLY A 159 -24.19 1.96 19.04
C GLY A 159 -23.24 0.89 18.52
N ALA A 160 -22.26 0.44 19.30
CA ALA A 160 -21.44 -0.73 18.93
C ALA A 160 -22.14 -2.04 19.33
N PHE A 161 -22.33 -2.95 18.38
CA PHE A 161 -22.81 -4.32 18.64
C PHE A 161 -21.93 -5.35 17.95
N THR A 162 -22.12 -6.61 18.31
CA THR A 162 -21.38 -7.73 17.70
C THR A 162 -22.31 -8.49 16.77
N VAL A 163 -21.87 -8.70 15.53
CA VAL A 163 -22.53 -9.57 14.55
C VAL A 163 -21.82 -10.91 14.51
N LYS A 164 -22.59 -11.98 14.51
CA LYS A 164 -22.13 -13.35 14.38
C LYS A 164 -22.19 -13.75 12.91
N LEU A 165 -21.02 -13.94 12.29
CA LEU A 165 -20.90 -14.55 10.98
C LEU A 165 -20.76 -16.06 11.16
N GLN A 166 -21.60 -16.85 10.52
CA GLN A 166 -21.54 -18.31 10.57
C GLN A 166 -21.36 -18.88 9.16
N GLN A 167 -20.36 -19.74 8.98
CA GLN A 167 -20.14 -20.42 7.70
C GLN A 167 -21.24 -21.45 7.49
N ALA A 168 -21.90 -21.41 6.34
CA ALA A 168 -23.09 -22.23 6.10
C ALA A 168 -22.78 -23.74 5.98
N GLU A 169 -21.54 -24.09 5.63
CA GLU A 169 -21.12 -25.47 5.33
C GLU A 169 -20.71 -26.25 6.59
N ASP A 170 -19.87 -25.66 7.43
CA ASP A 170 -19.30 -26.33 8.61
C ASP A 170 -19.76 -25.71 9.94
N GLY A 171 -20.56 -24.64 9.89
CA GLY A 171 -21.09 -23.97 11.07
C GLY A 171 -20.05 -23.14 11.83
N THR A 172 -18.83 -22.96 11.31
CA THR A 172 -17.78 -22.15 11.96
C THR A 172 -18.28 -20.73 12.20
N GLU A 173 -18.04 -20.20 13.39
CA GLU A 173 -18.57 -18.90 13.80
C GLU A 173 -17.45 -17.87 14.02
N LEU A 174 -17.64 -16.66 13.52
CA LEU A 174 -16.76 -15.52 13.71
C LEU A 174 -17.59 -14.34 14.22
N GLN A 175 -17.24 -13.81 15.39
CA GLN A 175 -17.87 -12.61 15.93
C GLN A 175 -17.13 -11.36 15.46
N VAL A 176 -17.83 -10.40 14.88
CA VAL A 176 -17.25 -9.17 14.32
C VAL A 176 -17.97 -7.97 14.93
N PRO A 177 -17.24 -7.00 15.53
CA PRO A 177 -17.84 -5.76 15.99
C PRO A 177 -18.31 -4.91 14.81
N ALA A 178 -19.48 -4.30 14.94
CA ALA A 178 -20.11 -3.43 13.94
C ALA A 178 -20.84 -2.25 14.61
N SER A 179 -21.01 -1.16 13.86
CA SER A 179 -21.84 0.00 14.24
C SER A 179 -23.26 -0.14 13.69
N GLU A 180 -24.24 0.57 14.27
CA GLU A 180 -25.64 0.62 13.76
C GLU A 180 -25.74 1.14 12.33
N ASP A 181 -24.83 2.04 11.95
CA ASP A 181 -24.76 2.62 10.60
C ASP A 181 -23.85 1.84 9.65
N ALA A 182 -23.27 0.72 10.09
CA ALA A 182 -22.35 -0.06 9.26
C ALA A 182 -23.08 -0.76 8.09
N THR A 183 -22.39 -0.91 6.97
CA THR A 183 -22.85 -1.68 5.81
C THR A 183 -22.34 -3.12 5.82
N PHE A 184 -22.93 -3.99 5.01
CA PHE A 184 -22.42 -5.36 4.86
C PHE A 184 -21.01 -5.41 4.26
N TRP A 185 -20.61 -4.39 3.47
CA TRP A 185 -19.22 -4.21 3.04
C TRP A 185 -18.26 -4.00 4.22
N ASP A 186 -18.62 -3.13 5.16
CA ASP A 186 -17.82 -2.87 6.36
C ASP A 186 -17.68 -4.13 7.21
N LEU A 187 -18.76 -4.92 7.29
CA LEU A 187 -18.76 -6.20 7.99
C LEU A 187 -17.81 -7.21 7.34
N LYS A 188 -17.79 -7.31 6.00
CA LYS A 188 -16.80 -8.11 5.28
C LYS A 188 -15.37 -7.63 5.54
N CYS A 189 -15.13 -6.32 5.50
CA CYS A 189 -13.82 -5.73 5.76
C CYS A 189 -13.33 -6.03 7.19
N ALA A 190 -14.22 -5.94 8.17
CA ALA A 190 -13.91 -6.27 9.56
C ALA A 190 -13.66 -7.77 9.77
N ALA A 191 -14.42 -8.64 9.09
CA ALA A 191 -14.17 -10.07 9.08
C ALA A 191 -12.83 -10.44 8.43
N ALA A 192 -12.51 -9.85 7.27
CA ALA A 192 -11.23 -10.05 6.57
C ALA A 192 -10.04 -9.68 7.45
N ARG A 193 -10.14 -8.54 8.15
CA ARG A 193 -9.13 -8.09 9.13
C ARG A 193 -8.96 -9.09 10.27
N LYS A 194 -10.05 -9.62 10.83
CA LYS A 194 -9.98 -10.63 11.91
C LYS A 194 -9.38 -11.96 11.45
N LEU A 195 -9.67 -12.37 10.22
CA LEU A 195 -9.15 -13.62 9.65
C LEU A 195 -7.70 -13.49 9.16
N GLY A 196 -7.20 -12.26 8.97
CA GLY A 196 -5.90 -11.99 8.35
C GLY A 196 -5.86 -12.30 6.86
N ARG A 197 -7.02 -12.37 6.19
CA ARG A 197 -7.14 -12.78 4.78
C ARG A 197 -8.26 -12.05 4.07
N ASN A 198 -8.06 -11.74 2.79
CA ASN A 198 -9.05 -11.04 1.96
C ASN A 198 -10.03 -11.98 1.25
N ILE A 199 -9.99 -13.30 1.51
CA ILE A 199 -10.83 -14.28 0.79
C ILE A 199 -12.32 -14.00 0.96
N ILE A 200 -12.75 -13.50 2.13
CA ILE A 200 -14.15 -13.13 2.37
C ILE A 200 -14.58 -11.89 1.58
N LEU A 201 -13.66 -11.02 1.17
CA LEU A 201 -13.96 -9.86 0.33
C LEU A 201 -14.16 -10.27 -1.13
N VAL A 202 -13.32 -11.18 -1.62
CA VAL A 202 -13.30 -11.58 -3.04
C VAL A 202 -14.34 -12.66 -3.33
N GLN A 203 -14.46 -13.67 -2.46
CA GLN A 203 -15.28 -14.86 -2.70
C GLN A 203 -16.47 -14.97 -1.74
N GLY A 204 -16.37 -14.35 -0.56
CA GLY A 204 -17.39 -14.41 0.48
C GLY A 204 -18.68 -13.69 0.09
N ARG A 205 -19.80 -14.39 0.19
CA ARG A 205 -21.14 -13.80 0.11
C ARG A 205 -21.83 -13.88 1.46
N LEU A 206 -22.28 -12.72 1.95
CA LEU A 206 -23.08 -12.61 3.15
C LEU A 206 -24.54 -12.85 2.79
N VAL A 207 -25.17 -13.83 3.42
CA VAL A 207 -26.53 -14.27 3.10
C VAL A 207 -27.37 -14.45 4.36
N LYS A 208 -28.69 -14.42 4.18
CA LYS A 208 -29.68 -14.87 5.17
C LYS A 208 -30.42 -16.10 4.67
N LYS A 209 -30.83 -16.96 5.60
CA LYS A 209 -31.69 -18.10 5.30
C LYS A 209 -33.15 -17.66 5.29
N SER A 210 -33.82 -17.83 4.15
CA SER A 210 -35.25 -17.60 4.00
C SER A 210 -36.05 -18.73 4.69
N ALA A 211 -37.32 -18.46 5.02
CA ALA A 211 -38.24 -19.45 5.59
C ALA A 211 -38.39 -20.69 4.69
N PHE A 212 -38.22 -20.52 3.37
CA PHE A 212 -38.27 -21.61 2.39
C PHE A 212 -36.96 -22.39 2.26
N GLY A 213 -35.97 -22.13 3.13
CA GLY A 213 -34.67 -22.80 3.10
C GLY A 213 -33.71 -22.28 2.02
N THR A 214 -34.11 -21.29 1.22
CA THR A 214 -33.24 -20.63 0.22
C THR A 214 -32.34 -19.59 0.88
N PHE A 215 -31.17 -19.36 0.30
CA PHE A 215 -30.25 -18.29 0.74
C PHE A 215 -30.47 -17.03 -0.09
N VAL A 216 -30.58 -15.88 0.58
CA VAL A 216 -30.72 -14.56 -0.05
C VAL A 216 -29.52 -13.71 0.34
N ALA A 217 -28.78 -13.22 -0.64
CA ALA A 217 -27.61 -12.38 -0.40
C ALA A 217 -28.00 -10.98 0.07
N TYR A 218 -27.19 -10.43 0.98
CA TYR A 218 -27.21 -9.02 1.32
C TYR A 218 -26.39 -8.23 0.29
N GLY A 219 -26.85 -7.03 -0.08
CA GLY A 219 -26.06 -6.11 -0.88
C GLY A 219 -24.95 -5.49 -0.04
N ASP A 220 -23.79 -5.26 -0.64
CA ASP A 220 -22.63 -4.70 0.07
C ASP A 220 -22.89 -3.29 0.60
N THR A 221 -23.75 -2.51 -0.09
CA THR A 221 -24.17 -1.16 0.32
C THR A 221 -25.37 -1.15 1.28
N ASP A 222 -25.98 -2.30 1.56
CA ASP A 222 -27.13 -2.36 2.45
C ASP A 222 -26.67 -2.15 3.91
N PRO A 223 -27.44 -1.41 4.72
CA PRO A 223 -27.13 -1.26 6.14
C PRO A 223 -27.34 -2.57 6.89
N VAL A 224 -26.46 -2.87 7.84
CA VAL A 224 -26.57 -4.04 8.73
C VAL A 224 -27.78 -3.88 9.66
N GLY A 225 -27.99 -2.67 10.20
CA GLY A 225 -29.12 -2.34 11.07
C GLY A 225 -29.28 -3.30 12.25
N ALA A 226 -30.44 -3.95 12.35
CA ALA A 226 -30.78 -4.88 13.45
C ALA A 226 -30.27 -6.32 13.24
N VAL A 227 -29.54 -6.60 12.15
CA VAL A 227 -29.06 -7.96 11.88
C VAL A 227 -27.96 -8.32 12.89
N ARG A 228 -28.09 -9.49 13.52
CA ARG A 228 -27.13 -10.01 14.51
C ARG A 228 -26.47 -11.31 14.08
N GLU A 229 -27.08 -12.03 13.15
CA GLU A 229 -26.56 -13.28 12.61
C GLU A 229 -26.59 -13.23 11.09
N VAL A 230 -25.47 -13.60 10.47
CA VAL A 230 -25.28 -13.58 9.03
C VAL A 230 -24.59 -14.88 8.63
N LEU A 231 -25.04 -15.49 7.53
CA LEU A 231 -24.38 -16.66 6.99
C LEU A 231 -23.35 -16.29 5.93
N VAL A 232 -22.25 -17.02 5.87
CA VAL A 232 -21.18 -16.83 4.89
C VAL A 232 -21.12 -18.03 3.94
N LEU A 233 -21.13 -17.74 2.64
CA LEU A 233 -20.93 -18.72 1.57
C LEU A 233 -19.67 -18.38 0.76
N GLY A 234 -18.96 -19.40 0.28
CA GLY A 234 -17.81 -19.24 -0.63
C GLY A 234 -16.52 -18.76 0.03
N ALA A 235 -16.46 -18.66 1.36
CA ALA A 235 -15.25 -18.31 2.10
C ALA A 235 -15.21 -19.08 3.43
N SER A 236 -14.01 -19.53 3.84
CA SER A 236 -13.82 -20.18 5.13
C SER A 236 -13.65 -19.16 6.26
N LEU A 237 -14.30 -19.42 7.39
CA LEU A 237 -14.16 -18.62 8.61
C LEU A 237 -13.15 -19.22 9.61
N LYS A 238 -12.41 -20.26 9.21
CA LYS A 238 -11.39 -20.86 10.07
C LYS A 238 -10.24 -19.88 10.27
N LEU A 239 -9.98 -19.55 11.53
CA LEU A 239 -8.72 -18.96 11.95
C LEU A 239 -7.67 -20.05 11.78
N ASP A 240 -6.68 -19.84 10.91
CA ASP A 240 -5.52 -20.74 10.90
C ASP A 240 -4.77 -20.49 12.20
N ALA A 241 -5.02 -21.34 13.20
CA ALA A 241 -4.31 -21.32 14.47
C ALA A 241 -2.85 -21.82 14.32
N THR A 242 -2.41 -22.08 13.10
CA THR A 242 -1.12 -22.68 12.75
C THR A 242 -0.48 -21.93 11.59
N ASP A 243 -0.10 -20.69 11.84
CA ASP A 243 1.32 -20.38 11.67
C ASP A 243 1.87 -20.27 13.09
N GLY A 244 2.75 -21.20 13.45
CA GLY A 244 3.50 -21.16 14.69
C GLY A 244 4.39 -19.92 14.67
N TRP A 245 3.86 -18.80 15.16
CA TRP A 245 4.68 -17.71 15.61
C TRP A 245 5.36 -18.19 16.89
N GLU A 246 6.67 -18.44 16.80
CA GLU A 246 7.55 -18.22 17.95
C GLU A 246 7.13 -16.90 18.61
N THR A 247 7.05 -16.92 19.93
CA THR A 247 6.66 -15.77 20.76
C THR A 247 7.34 -14.51 20.23
N PRO A 248 6.62 -13.51 19.69
CA PRO A 248 7.26 -12.32 19.19
C PRO A 248 7.90 -11.63 20.39
N PRO A 249 9.15 -11.12 20.28
CA PRO A 249 9.59 -10.08 21.20
C PRO A 249 8.52 -8.97 21.18
N PRO A 250 8.25 -8.30 22.31
CA PRO A 250 7.17 -7.32 22.40
C PRO A 250 7.31 -6.27 21.30
N SER A 251 6.42 -6.35 20.30
CA SER A 251 6.40 -5.43 19.18
C SER A 251 5.74 -4.11 19.59
N PRO A 252 6.32 -2.96 19.21
CA PRO A 252 5.70 -1.64 19.39
C PRO A 252 4.44 -1.49 18.49
N PRO A 253 3.56 -0.52 18.79
CA PRO A 253 2.23 -0.41 18.18
C PRO A 253 2.29 0.16 16.74
N GLY A 254 1.48 -0.37 15.80
CA GLY A 254 1.26 0.26 14.48
C GLY A 254 0.82 -0.71 13.36
N GLY A 255 -0.25 -0.35 12.62
CA GLY A 255 -0.95 -1.16 11.62
C GLY A 255 -0.22 -1.53 10.31
N PHE A 256 -0.90 -2.37 9.53
CA PHE A 256 -0.41 -2.97 8.27
C PHE A 256 0.01 -1.90 7.26
N ARG A 257 1.24 -2.05 6.77
CA ARG A 257 1.90 -1.17 5.82
C ARG A 257 2.57 -2.08 4.80
N LEU A 258 2.33 -1.86 3.50
CA LEU A 258 3.19 -2.47 2.48
C LEU A 258 4.57 -1.88 2.71
N HIS A 259 5.41 -2.63 3.42
CA HIS A 259 6.76 -2.20 3.68
C HIS A 259 7.50 -2.33 2.37
N VAL A 260 8.16 -1.24 1.97
CA VAL A 260 8.97 -1.24 0.76
C VAL A 260 10.07 -2.31 0.80
N SER A 261 10.37 -2.85 1.98
CA SER A 261 11.19 -4.05 2.18
C SER A 261 10.69 -5.31 1.46
N ASP A 262 9.41 -5.41 1.14
CA ASP A 262 8.83 -6.56 0.39
C ASP A 262 9.07 -6.45 -1.13
N MET A 263 9.56 -5.30 -1.61
CA MET A 263 9.88 -5.06 -3.01
C MET A 263 11.29 -5.54 -3.34
N THR A 264 11.62 -6.82 -3.12
CA THR A 264 12.91 -7.34 -3.58
C THR A 264 12.91 -7.47 -5.11
N PRO A 265 13.83 -6.83 -5.86
CA PRO A 265 13.95 -7.12 -7.27
C PRO A 265 14.42 -8.56 -7.45
N VAL A 266 13.65 -9.37 -8.17
CA VAL A 266 14.13 -10.64 -8.71
C VAL A 266 15.32 -10.29 -9.60
N ALA A 267 16.51 -10.73 -9.20
CA ALA A 267 17.74 -10.52 -9.96
C ALA A 267 17.55 -11.10 -11.37
N VAL A 268 17.36 -10.22 -12.36
CA VAL A 268 17.40 -10.58 -13.77
C VAL A 268 18.84 -11.00 -14.06
N LYS A 269 19.13 -12.29 -13.92
CA LYS A 269 20.38 -12.88 -14.41
C LYS A 269 20.44 -12.61 -15.91
N GLN A 270 21.47 -11.86 -16.30
CA GLN A 270 21.72 -11.46 -17.68
C GLN A 270 21.76 -12.67 -18.62
N LEU A 271 20.87 -12.70 -19.63
CA LEU A 271 21.19 -13.34 -20.90
C LEU A 271 22.17 -12.41 -21.62
N SER A 272 23.46 -12.67 -21.42
CA SER A 272 24.51 -12.23 -22.33
C SER A 272 24.66 -13.32 -23.40
N THR A 273 24.02 -13.09 -24.55
CA THR A 273 24.35 -13.79 -25.79
C THR A 273 24.67 -12.71 -26.83
N ALA A 274 25.85 -12.84 -27.44
CA ALA A 274 26.55 -11.86 -28.26
C ALA A 274 25.76 -11.30 -29.46
N PRO A 275 26.13 -10.10 -29.97
CA PRO A 275 25.45 -9.49 -31.11
C PRO A 275 25.82 -10.15 -32.45
N ALA A 276 24.80 -10.31 -33.28
CA ALA A 276 24.88 -10.74 -34.66
C ALA A 276 25.53 -9.67 -35.56
N SER A 277 26.22 -10.17 -36.59
CA SER A 277 26.88 -9.42 -37.67
C SER A 277 26.00 -8.37 -38.34
N LEU A 278 26.65 -7.27 -38.72
CA LEU A 278 26.20 -6.27 -39.69
C LEU A 278 25.68 -6.94 -40.98
N GLU A 279 24.43 -6.68 -41.34
CA GLU A 279 23.98 -6.59 -42.73
C GLU A 279 23.51 -5.16 -43.02
N ALA A 280 23.95 -4.64 -44.16
CA ALA A 280 23.74 -3.27 -44.61
C ALA A 280 22.27 -3.00 -45.03
N PRO A 281 21.80 -1.74 -44.94
CA PRO A 281 20.46 -1.38 -45.39
C PRO A 281 20.35 -1.35 -46.93
N PRO A 282 19.22 -1.79 -47.52
CA PRO A 282 18.94 -1.57 -48.93
C PRO A 282 18.63 -0.09 -49.20
N THR A 283 19.26 0.45 -50.23
CA THR A 283 19.00 1.76 -50.82
C THR A 283 17.57 1.83 -51.36
N PHE A 284 16.76 2.75 -50.83
CA PHE A 284 15.41 3.03 -51.31
C PHE A 284 15.47 4.16 -52.37
N SER A 285 15.30 3.80 -53.63
CA SER A 285 15.16 4.76 -54.74
C SER A 285 13.78 5.42 -54.69
N LYS A 286 13.78 6.75 -54.78
CA LYS A 286 12.61 7.58 -55.09
C LYS A 286 12.28 7.44 -56.56
N GLU A 287 11.07 7.00 -56.89
CA GLU A 287 10.34 7.40 -58.11
C GLU A 287 8.92 6.84 -58.02
N GLY A 288 7.91 7.68 -58.22
CA GLY A 288 6.51 7.27 -58.13
C GLY A 288 5.56 8.45 -58.05
N ALA A 289 5.40 9.12 -59.18
CA ALA A 289 4.47 10.22 -59.40
C ALA A 289 3.01 9.80 -59.14
N TYR A 290 2.26 10.72 -58.56
CA TYR A 290 0.81 10.70 -58.49
C TYR A 290 0.29 11.51 -59.68
N GLU A 291 -0.37 10.84 -60.62
CA GLU A 291 -1.31 11.46 -61.56
C GLU A 291 -2.68 10.78 -61.44
N LEU A 292 -3.69 11.59 -61.73
CA LEU A 292 -5.12 11.45 -61.45
C LEU A 292 -5.82 10.37 -62.29
N LEU A 293 -6.67 9.58 -61.61
CA LEU A 293 -8.09 9.22 -61.89
C LEU A 293 -8.42 7.81 -61.39
#